data_AF-A0A7C5XSR8-F1
#
_entry.id   AF-A0A7C5XSR8-F1
#
_cell.length_a   1.000
_cell.length_b   1.000
_cell.length_c   1.000
_cell.angle_alpha   90.00
_cell.angle_beta   90.00
_cell.angle_gamma   90.00
#
_symmetry.space_group_name_H-M   'P 1'
#
loop_
_entity.id
_entity.type
_entity.pdbx_description
1 polymer ?
#
loop_
_entity_poly.entity_id
_entity_poly.type
_entity_poly.pdbx_seq_one_letter_code
_entity_poly.pdbx_strand_id
1 'polypeptide(L)'
;VIAPVTVFIALLPISLGGFGPREVTFVTLMATLGVPAESALALVLLREACNLATALPGAILYVTSRGFASAEGMEAVGEEVPPP
;
A
#
# COMPACT_ATOMS: atom_id res chain seq x y z
N VAL A 1 -17.66 -0.28 11.31
CA VAL A 1 -18.11 -0.71 9.96
C VAL A 1 -17.41 0.03 8.82
N ILE A 2 -17.05 1.32 8.98
CA ILE A 2 -16.40 2.10 7.91
C ILE A 2 -15.12 1.45 7.38
N ALA A 3 -14.19 1.09 8.26
CA ALA A 3 -12.92 0.49 7.88
C ALA A 3 -13.04 -0.82 7.06
N PRO A 4 -13.78 -1.86 7.50
CA PRO A 4 -13.84 -3.13 6.75
C PRO A 4 -14.47 -2.97 5.35
N VAL A 5 -15.52 -2.14 5.20
CA VAL A 5 -16.15 -1.90 3.89
C VAL A 5 -15.21 -1.12 2.96
N THR A 6 -14.53 -0.11 3.50
CA THR A 6 -13.57 0.71 2.75
C THR A 6 -12.39 -0.13 2.27
N VAL A 7 -11.87 -1.04 3.10
CA VAL A 7 -10.79 -1.96 2.73
C VAL A 7 -11.26 -2.96 1.68
N PHE A 8 -12.47 -3.51 1.80
CA PHE A 8 -13.02 -4.42 0.81
C PHE A 8 -13.09 -3.80 -0.59
N ILE A 9 -13.54 -2.54 -0.70
CA ILE A 9 -13.54 -1.80 -1.97
C ILE A 9 -12.12 -1.61 -2.51
N ALA A 10 -11.14 -1.35 -1.64
CA ALA A 10 -9.74 -1.18 -2.05
C ALA A 10 -9.09 -2.46 -2.60
N LEU A 11 -9.62 -3.64 -2.23
CA LEU A 11 -9.17 -4.94 -2.77
C LEU A 11 -9.71 -5.23 -4.17
N LEU A 12 -10.73 -4.48 -4.63
CA LEU A 12 -11.21 -4.63 -5.99
C LEU A 12 -10.11 -4.18 -6.96
N PRO A 13 -9.72 -5.00 -7.95
CA PRO A 13 -8.66 -4.66 -8.91
C PRO A 13 -9.15 -3.68 -9.99
N ILE A 14 -9.98 -2.72 -9.58
CA ILE A 14 -10.56 -1.67 -10.43
C ILE A 14 -9.71 -0.40 -10.42
N SER A 15 -8.82 -0.26 -9.44
CA SER A 15 -7.91 0.88 -9.31
C SER A 15 -6.56 0.47 -8.71
N LEU A 16 -5.54 1.27 -8.98
CA LEU A 16 -4.20 1.13 -8.42
C LEU A 16 -4.24 1.28 -6.88
N GLY A 17 -4.07 0.16 -6.18
CA GLY A 17 -4.08 0.14 -4.70
C GLY A 17 -5.40 0.60 -4.07
N GLY A 18 -6.49 0.64 -4.83
CA GLY A 18 -7.80 1.11 -4.36
C GLY A 18 -7.99 2.62 -4.33
N PHE A 19 -7.04 3.43 -4.84
CA PHE A 19 -7.14 4.89 -4.89
C PHE A 19 -8.34 5.36 -5.75
N GLY A 20 -9.13 6.29 -5.25
CA GLY A 20 -10.39 6.77 -5.80
C GLY A 20 -11.61 6.09 -5.17
N PRO A 21 -11.92 4.82 -5.52
CA PRO A 21 -13.12 4.13 -5.03
C PRO A 21 -13.16 4.01 -3.50
N ARG A 22 -12.01 3.79 -2.88
CA ARG A 22 -11.87 3.69 -1.42
C ARG A 22 -12.22 5.01 -0.73
N GLU A 23 -11.72 6.12 -1.24
CA GLU A 23 -11.93 7.45 -0.68
C GLU A 23 -13.39 7.88 -0.84
N VAL A 24 -14.00 7.59 -1.98
CA VAL A 24 -15.44 7.81 -2.21
C VAL A 24 -16.25 6.99 -1.21
N THR A 25 -15.94 5.70 -1.04
CA THR A 25 -16.62 4.83 -0.08
C THR A 25 -16.52 5.39 1.35
N PHE A 26 -15.33 5.84 1.75
CA PHE A 26 -15.12 6.44 3.05
C PHE A 26 -15.98 7.70 3.25
N VAL A 27 -16.00 8.61 2.27
CA VAL A 27 -16.81 9.83 2.30
C VAL A 27 -18.30 9.50 2.36
N THR A 28 -18.78 8.56 1.54
CA THR A 28 -20.18 8.12 1.54
C THR A 28 -20.60 7.55 2.89
N LEU A 29 -19.74 6.74 3.53
CA LEU A 29 -20.03 6.19 4.85
C LEU A 29 -19.97 7.27 5.95
N MET A 30 -19.06 8.22 5.85
CA MET A 30 -18.99 9.36 6.79
C MET A 30 -20.20 10.29 6.65
N ALA A 31 -20.77 10.41 5.45
CA ALA A 31 -22.01 11.17 5.24
C ALA A 31 -23.18 10.59 6.05
N THR A 32 -23.24 9.26 6.26
CA THR A 32 -24.25 8.63 7.13
C THR A 32 -24.13 9.03 8.60
N LEU A 33 -22.98 9.56 9.01
CA LEU A 33 -22.71 10.10 10.34
C LEU A 33 -22.89 11.62 10.42
N GLY A 34 -23.38 12.25 9.34
CA GLY A 34 -23.57 13.70 9.27
C GLY A 34 -22.29 14.51 9.04
N VAL A 35 -21.19 13.87 8.65
CA VAL A 35 -19.92 14.56 8.37
C VAL A 35 -19.98 15.19 6.97
N PRO A 36 -19.64 16.49 6.82
CA PRO A 36 -19.52 17.14 5.51
C PRO A 36 -18.50 16.44 4.60
N ALA A 37 -18.79 16.40 3.31
CA ALA A 37 -17.97 15.67 2.33
C ALA A 37 -16.54 16.22 2.26
N GLU A 38 -16.38 17.54 2.37
CA GLU A 38 -15.10 18.24 2.34
C GLU A 38 -14.22 17.81 3.53
N SER A 39 -14.81 17.75 4.73
CA SER A 39 -14.11 17.32 5.95
C SER A 39 -13.74 15.83 5.91
N ALA A 40 -14.66 14.98 5.43
CA ALA A 40 -14.40 13.56 5.28
C ALA A 40 -13.30 13.28 4.24
N LEU A 41 -13.29 14.04 3.14
CA LEU A 41 -12.28 13.94 2.11
C LEU A 41 -10.91 14.41 2.61
N ALA A 42 -10.86 15.55 3.32
CA ALA A 42 -9.62 16.03 3.93
C ALA A 42 -9.04 15.00 4.92
N LEU A 43 -9.89 14.37 5.72
CA LEU A 43 -9.49 13.36 6.69
C LEU A 43 -8.91 12.10 6.01
N VAL A 44 -9.56 11.59 4.96
CA VAL A 44 -9.07 10.39 4.26
C VAL A 44 -7.77 10.68 3.50
N LEU A 45 -7.63 11.86 2.89
CA LEU A 45 -6.38 12.27 2.24
C LEU A 45 -5.24 12.43 3.24
N LEU A 46 -5.50 13.02 4.41
CA LEU A 46 -4.52 13.13 5.48
C LEU A 46 -4.07 11.75 5.98
N ARG A 47 -5.01 10.82 6.15
CA ARG A 47 -4.73 9.43 6.51
C ARG A 47 -3.82 8.76 5.48
N GLU A 48 -4.08 8.94 4.19
CA GLU A 48 -3.22 8.38 3.13
C GLU A 48 -1.84 9.02 3.10
N ALA A 49 -1.74 10.33 3.31
CA ALA A 49 -0.46 11.00 3.44
C ALA A 49 0.36 10.44 4.62
N CYS A 50 -0.28 10.23 5.78
CA CYS A 50 0.34 9.59 6.93
C CYS A 50 0.76 8.14 6.62
N ASN A 51 -0.12 7.37 5.96
CA ASN A 51 0.16 5.98 5.59
C ASN A 51 1.38 5.90 4.64
N LEU A 52 1.43 6.79 3.64
CA LEU A 52 2.56 6.91 2.73
C LEU A 52 3.84 7.30 3.48
N ALA A 53 3.77 8.28 4.38
CA ALA A 53 4.91 8.68 5.20
C ALA A 53 5.43 7.53 6.07
N THR A 54 4.54 6.73 6.66
CA THR A 54 4.92 5.54 7.44
C THR A 54 5.43 4.38 6.59
N ALA A 55 5.10 4.35 5.29
CA ALA A 55 5.64 3.37 4.36
C ALA A 55 7.07 3.73 3.89
N LEU A 56 7.48 5.01 4.00
CA LEU A 56 8.81 5.46 3.56
C LEU A 56 9.97 4.71 4.23
N PRO A 57 10.03 4.50 5.55
CA PRO A 57 11.10 3.72 6.16
C PRO A 57 11.20 2.30 5.58
N GLY A 58 10.06 1.63 5.37
CA GLY A 58 10.01 0.31 4.74
C GLY A 58 10.51 0.35 3.30
N ALA A 59 10.10 1.36 2.53
CA ALA A 59 10.57 1.57 1.17
C ALA A 59 12.09 1.85 1.10
N ILE A 60 12.62 2.69 2.01
CA ILE A 60 14.04 2.99 2.12
C ILE A 60 14.82 1.72 2.44
N LEU A 61 14.41 0.97 3.48
CA LEU A 61 15.04 -0.29 3.86
C LEU A 61 15.00 -1.32 2.71
N TYR A 62 13.89 -1.39 1.98
CA TYR A 62 13.75 -2.30 0.85
C TYR A 62 14.72 -1.95 -0.28
N VAL A 63 14.85 -0.66 -0.64
CA VAL A 63 15.77 -0.22 -1.70
C VAL A 63 17.23 -0.39 -1.28
N THR A 64 17.57 -0.09 -0.02
CA THR A 64 18.96 -0.24 0.47
C THR A 64 19.37 -1.69 0.69
N SER A 65 18.46 -2.57 1.13
CA SER A 65 18.73 -4.01 1.32
C SER A 65 18.80 -4.81 0.02
N ARG A 66 18.11 -4.40 -1.04
CA ARG A 66 18.27 -4.96 -2.40
C ARG A 66 19.70 -4.80 -2.94
N GLY A 67 20.44 -3.80 -2.47
CA GLY A 67 21.87 -3.64 -2.73
C GLY A 67 22.74 -4.72 -2.06
N PHE A 68 22.25 -5.40 -1.02
CA PHE A 68 22.94 -6.50 -0.34
C PHE A 68 22.48 -7.88 -0.84
N ALA A 69 21.17 -8.09 -1.05
CA ALA A 69 20.63 -9.39 -1.47
C ALA A 69 20.87 -9.75 -2.94
N SER A 70 21.19 -8.78 -3.81
CA SER A 70 21.52 -9.06 -5.22
C SER A 70 22.93 -9.65 -5.40
N ALA A 71 23.80 -9.56 -4.39
CA ALA A 71 25.14 -10.15 -4.44
C ALA A 71 25.12 -11.65 -4.10
N GLU A 72 24.34 -12.07 -3.10
CA GLU A 72 24.31 -13.47 -2.63
C GLU A 72 23.53 -14.41 -3.57
N GLY A 73 22.54 -13.91 -4.31
CA GLY A 73 21.72 -14.73 -5.22
C GLY A 73 22.39 -15.11 -6.55
N MET A 74 23.53 -14.51 -6.90
CA MET A 74 24.27 -14.81 -8.14
C MET A 74 25.44 -15.79 -7.93
N GLU A 75 25.98 -15.90 -6.71
CA GLU A 75 27.09 -16.83 -6.41
C GLU A 75 26.62 -18.28 -6.25
N ALA A 76 25.39 -18.52 -5.77
CA ALA A 76 24.88 -19.86 -5.53
C ALA A 76 24.46 -20.65 -6.78
N VAL A 77 24.42 -20.03 -7.97
CA VAL A 77 24.04 -20.68 -9.24
C VAL A 77 25.27 -21.19 -10.02
N GLY A 78 26.49 -20.89 -9.56
CA GLY A 78 27.73 -21.23 -10.27
C GLY A 78 28.39 -22.57 -9.91
N GLU A 79 27.93 -23.27 -8.86
CA GLU A 79 28.71 -24.37 -8.24
C GLU A 79 28.06 -25.77 -8.31
N GLU A 80 27.06 -26.01 -9.17
CA GLU A 80 26.54 -27.36 -9.39
C GLU A 80 26.48 -27.73 -10.88
N VAL A 81 27.61 -28.17 -11.42
CA VAL A 81 27.64 -29.06 -12.60
C VAL A 81 28.50 -30.27 -12.24
N PRO A 82 27.91 -31.43 -11.94
CA PRO A 82 28.68 -32.65 -11.68
C PRO A 82 29.32 -33.17 -12.99
N PRO A 83 30.57 -33.68 -12.95
CA PRO A 83 31.24 -34.25 -14.12
C PRO A 83 30.59 -35.59 -14.55
N PRO A 84 30.78 -36.00 -15.83
CA PRO A 84 30.08 -37.13 -16.45
C PRO A 84 30.45 -38.50 -15.88
#